data_AF-A0A673AI20-F1
#
_entry.id   AF-A0A673AI20-F1
#
_cell.length_a   1.000
_cell.length_b   1.000
_cell.length_c   1.000
_cell.angle_alpha   90.00
_cell.angle_beta   90.00
_cell.angle_gamma   90.00
#
_symmetry.space_group_name_H-M   'P 1'
#
loop_
_entity.id
_entity.type
_entity.pdbx_description
1 polymer ?
#
loop_
_entity_poly.entity_id
_entity_poly.type
_entity_poly.pdbx_seq_one_letter_code
_entity_poly.pdbx_strand_id
1 'polypeptide(L)'
;MASQRPLSGMGRPVSRSGSVVPGAGRPPTAIRPPPTAIRVGTGMVPGTGGHSAMRGGIPIATPGVLSAQIKVTDRPVTQQGLSGMKTGMKGPQRQILDKSYYLDHELTTETSKLHKEIDSYNQENSVYLSYEEEVTEGLAVEIKDLQGQLADYNMYSTLLLFFYPTVCCLCRREEAIRAIEEEIRRERRVADEVVQAMPPAKQEKYFTMTTANEELLQVLLYFDTNIVTASELKNMQEVLVSKETEVVQSESTTRGLSTESQRLQQDLEKVQQLEGKITGELSTLKERVSTMESELHTYRDLDTLKRSAEEKKKRLQEDRVLLTQRQDSFRQLLEEKNQNYDALKTKLQENETHAQLVNLERKWQHLEQNNFVMKEFIASKSQESDYASVAKNVYQQLAEYNKCLIDSLQSNRS
;
A
#
# COMPACT_ATOMS: atom_id res chain seq x y z
N MET A 1 57.90 59.48 -4.61
CA MET A 1 58.47 59.04 -5.90
C MET A 1 57.41 58.27 -6.66
N ALA A 2 57.30 58.54 -7.95
CA ALA A 2 56.25 58.09 -8.85
C ALA A 2 56.42 56.62 -9.31
N SER A 3 55.34 56.11 -9.92
CA SER A 3 55.21 54.88 -10.75
C SER A 3 54.67 53.66 -9.99
N GLN A 4 53.66 52.91 -10.44
CA GLN A 4 52.86 52.92 -11.67
C GLN A 4 51.53 52.17 -11.42
N ARG A 5 50.49 52.68 -12.09
CA ARG A 5 49.07 52.28 -12.30
C ARG A 5 48.93 50.89 -13.02
N PRO A 6 47.74 50.41 -13.51
CA PRO A 6 46.33 50.91 -13.42
C PRO A 6 45.22 49.81 -13.24
N LEU A 7 43.98 50.17 -12.80
CA LEU A 7 42.68 50.40 -13.52
C LEU A 7 41.99 49.14 -14.10
N SER A 8 40.67 48.96 -14.13
CA SER A 8 39.52 49.84 -13.87
C SER A 8 38.25 49.00 -13.73
N GLY A 9 37.29 49.49 -12.94
CA GLY A 9 35.90 49.06 -12.96
C GLY A 9 35.01 49.98 -13.79
N MET A 10 33.77 49.50 -13.95
CA MET A 10 32.50 50.19 -14.28
C MET A 10 32.28 50.78 -15.68
N GLY A 11 31.11 50.45 -16.23
CA GLY A 11 30.45 51.26 -17.27
C GLY A 11 29.17 50.64 -17.83
N ARG A 12 28.01 51.21 -17.46
CA ARG A 12 26.66 51.06 -18.05
C ARG A 12 26.19 52.50 -18.41
N PRO A 13 25.07 52.77 -19.14
CA PRO A 13 24.63 52.37 -20.49
C PRO A 13 24.09 53.57 -21.36
N VAL A 14 23.52 53.26 -22.54
CA VAL A 14 22.30 53.83 -23.23
C VAL A 14 22.42 54.57 -24.59
N SER A 15 21.55 54.12 -25.55
CA SER A 15 20.90 54.76 -26.73
C SER A 15 21.68 54.92 -28.05
N ARG A 16 21.14 54.73 -29.29
CA ARG A 16 19.81 54.40 -29.87
C ARG A 16 19.95 54.15 -31.40
N SER A 17 19.16 53.22 -31.98
CA SER A 17 18.64 53.08 -33.38
C SER A 17 19.59 53.21 -34.60
N GLY A 18 19.53 52.43 -35.70
CA GLY A 18 18.69 51.37 -36.27
C GLY A 18 19.24 51.11 -37.71
N SER A 19 19.25 49.92 -38.29
CA SER A 19 18.16 49.41 -39.14
C SER A 19 18.65 48.18 -39.96
N VAL A 20 17.69 47.35 -40.38
CA VAL A 20 17.67 46.34 -41.45
C VAL A 20 18.26 44.94 -41.14
N VAL A 21 17.37 43.96 -40.93
CA VAL A 21 17.14 42.72 -41.73
C VAL A 21 16.37 41.70 -40.84
N PRO A 22 15.24 41.12 -41.26
CA PRO A 22 14.36 40.35 -40.39
C PRO A 22 14.60 38.83 -40.43
N GLY A 23 14.37 38.17 -39.30
CA GLY A 23 13.98 36.75 -39.23
C GLY A 23 15.10 35.76 -38.87
N ALA A 24 15.27 35.51 -37.56
CA ALA A 24 15.91 34.29 -37.07
C ALA A 24 14.82 33.33 -36.59
N GLY A 25 14.23 32.60 -37.54
CA GLY A 25 13.51 31.35 -37.28
C GLY A 25 14.35 30.21 -37.83
N ARG A 26 14.50 29.13 -37.04
CA ARG A 26 15.05 27.79 -37.38
C ARG A 26 15.04 27.48 -38.88
N PRO A 27 16.05 26.78 -39.42
CA PRO A 27 15.84 25.38 -39.85
C PRO A 27 17.16 24.57 -39.95
N PRO A 28 17.24 23.40 -40.63
CA PRO A 28 16.48 22.16 -40.43
C PRO A 28 17.39 20.91 -40.43
N THR A 29 16.90 19.79 -39.91
CA THR A 29 17.32 18.47 -40.38
C THR A 29 16.28 17.95 -41.36
N ALA A 30 16.65 17.82 -42.63
CA ALA A 30 15.88 17.11 -43.64
C ALA A 30 16.83 16.51 -44.69
N ILE A 31 16.92 15.18 -44.74
CA ILE A 31 17.03 14.44 -46.00
C ILE A 31 15.94 13.35 -45.99
N ARG A 32 15.16 13.43 -47.05
CA ARG A 32 13.99 12.65 -47.49
C ARG A 32 14.48 11.35 -48.17
N PRO A 33 13.63 10.33 -48.38
CA PRO A 33 12.98 10.24 -49.68
C PRO A 33 11.48 9.87 -49.61
N PRO A 34 10.77 9.93 -50.76
CA PRO A 34 9.35 10.26 -50.83
C PRO A 34 8.56 9.26 -51.73
N PRO A 35 7.51 9.65 -52.48
CA PRO A 35 6.12 9.74 -52.02
C PRO A 35 5.13 9.03 -52.98
N THR A 36 3.84 9.36 -52.83
CA THR A 36 2.67 9.19 -53.73
C THR A 36 1.81 7.92 -53.46
N ALA A 37 0.47 7.95 -53.48
CA ALA A 37 -0.49 8.98 -53.92
C ALA A 37 -1.93 8.69 -53.42
N ILE A 38 -2.67 9.79 -53.11
CA ILE A 38 -4.02 10.17 -53.62
C ILE A 38 -5.26 9.32 -53.22
N ARG A 39 -6.48 9.84 -52.91
CA ARG A 39 -7.08 11.16 -52.54
C ARG A 39 -8.63 10.99 -52.47
N VAL A 40 -9.31 11.95 -51.81
CA VAL A 40 -10.75 12.40 -51.90
C VAL A 40 -11.77 11.59 -51.05
N GLY A 41 -12.61 12.15 -50.15
CA GLY A 41 -13.44 13.38 -50.11
C GLY A 41 -14.92 12.97 -50.23
N THR A 42 -15.97 13.46 -49.55
CA THR A 42 -16.26 14.77 -48.92
C THR A 42 -17.60 14.73 -48.14
N GLY A 43 -17.72 15.53 -47.08
CA GLY A 43 -18.96 16.26 -46.65
C GLY A 43 -19.92 15.51 -45.72
N MET A 44 -20.63 16.13 -44.76
CA MET A 44 -20.72 17.50 -44.27
C MET A 44 -21.60 17.43 -43.00
N VAL A 45 -21.22 18.12 -41.91
CA VAL A 45 -22.10 18.37 -40.75
C VAL A 45 -22.68 19.78 -40.92
N PRO A 46 -23.96 19.98 -40.55
CA PRO A 46 -24.26 21.14 -39.71
C PRO A 46 -25.12 20.73 -38.51
N GLY A 47 -24.67 21.10 -37.32
CA GLY A 47 -25.50 21.09 -36.13
C GLY A 47 -26.39 22.33 -36.05
N THR A 48 -27.52 22.21 -35.36
CA THR A 48 -28.23 23.32 -34.71
C THR A 48 -29.06 22.81 -33.54
N GLY A 49 -28.77 23.34 -32.34
CA GLY A 49 -29.67 23.52 -31.18
C GLY A 49 -30.13 22.25 -30.45
N GLY A 50 -30.05 22.09 -29.13
CA GLY A 50 -29.98 23.07 -28.05
C GLY A 50 -31.16 22.82 -27.10
N HIS A 51 -30.87 22.29 -25.89
CA HIS A 51 -31.72 22.34 -24.68
C HIS A 51 -33.10 21.61 -24.74
N SER A 52 -33.73 21.14 -23.67
CA SER A 52 -33.39 20.79 -22.29
C SER A 52 -34.61 20.01 -21.73
N ALA A 53 -34.36 19.31 -20.64
CA ALA A 53 -35.25 18.86 -19.56
C ALA A 53 -36.79 18.99 -19.66
N MET A 54 -37.41 17.98 -19.04
CA MET A 54 -38.78 17.93 -18.53
C MET A 54 -39.44 19.31 -18.24
N ARG A 55 -40.67 19.46 -18.74
CA ARG A 55 -41.80 20.16 -18.08
C ARG A 55 -41.69 21.69 -17.95
N GLY A 56 -42.47 22.40 -18.80
CA GLY A 56 -43.19 23.63 -18.45
C GLY A 56 -43.06 24.80 -19.43
N GLY A 57 -44.11 25.05 -20.24
CA GLY A 57 -44.34 26.35 -20.92
C GLY A 57 -44.65 26.29 -22.43
N ILE A 58 -45.95 26.32 -22.74
CA ILE A 58 -46.66 26.62 -24.02
C ILE A 58 -46.15 27.97 -24.65
N PRO A 59 -46.38 28.36 -25.95
CA PRO A 59 -47.24 27.70 -26.96
C PRO A 59 -46.91 27.81 -28.49
N ILE A 60 -47.63 26.98 -29.27
CA ILE A 60 -48.19 27.20 -30.65
C ILE A 60 -47.48 26.69 -31.94
N ALA A 61 -48.28 25.85 -32.65
CA ALA A 61 -48.46 25.60 -34.10
C ALA A 61 -47.52 24.69 -34.94
N THR A 62 -48.00 23.45 -35.16
CA THR A 62 -48.24 22.67 -36.41
C THR A 62 -47.95 23.31 -37.79
N PRO A 63 -47.88 22.57 -38.94
CA PRO A 63 -48.15 21.12 -39.26
C PRO A 63 -47.05 20.45 -40.16
N GLY A 64 -46.99 19.15 -40.53
CA GLY A 64 -47.79 17.94 -40.32
C GLY A 64 -47.33 16.73 -41.19
N VAL A 65 -47.72 15.51 -40.75
CA VAL A 65 -48.20 14.30 -41.49
C VAL A 65 -47.18 13.51 -42.37
N LEU A 66 -46.91 12.19 -42.22
CA LEU A 66 -47.81 11.00 -42.16
C LEU A 66 -47.27 9.85 -41.28
N SER A 67 -48.23 9.14 -40.67
CA SER A 67 -48.10 7.98 -39.78
C SER A 67 -48.55 6.69 -40.46
N ALA A 68 -48.04 5.53 -40.00
CA ALA A 68 -48.78 4.27 -40.00
C ALA A 68 -48.35 3.40 -38.80
N GLN A 69 -49.28 3.19 -37.86
CA GLN A 69 -49.18 2.22 -36.76
C GLN A 69 -49.78 0.88 -37.24
N ILE A 70 -49.07 -0.24 -37.04
CA ILE A 70 -49.61 -1.59 -37.24
C ILE A 70 -49.85 -2.24 -35.87
N LYS A 71 -51.14 -2.44 -35.57
CA LYS A 71 -51.67 -3.14 -34.39
C LYS A 71 -52.24 -4.47 -34.89
N VAL A 72 -51.72 -5.60 -34.42
CA VAL A 72 -52.25 -6.93 -34.76
C VAL A 72 -53.01 -7.47 -33.56
N THR A 73 -54.34 -7.37 -33.62
CA THR A 73 -55.29 -8.13 -32.81
C THR A 73 -55.84 -9.30 -33.64
N ASP A 74 -56.02 -10.43 -32.95
CA ASP A 74 -56.78 -11.62 -33.32
C ASP A 74 -56.27 -12.52 -34.46
N ARG A 75 -55.67 -13.66 -34.07
CA ARG A 75 -55.80 -14.91 -34.84
C ARG A 75 -56.61 -15.93 -34.03
N PRO A 76 -57.65 -16.53 -34.64
CA PRO A 76 -58.66 -17.32 -33.96
C PRO A 76 -58.20 -18.75 -33.66
N VAL A 77 -58.83 -19.28 -32.62
CA VAL A 77 -58.91 -20.67 -32.18
C VAL A 77 -58.97 -21.68 -33.33
N THR A 78 -58.05 -22.66 -33.32
CA THR A 78 -58.32 -23.99 -33.88
C THR A 78 -58.59 -24.96 -32.72
N GLN A 79 -59.87 -25.26 -32.56
CA GLN A 79 -60.42 -26.29 -31.67
C GLN A 79 -60.06 -27.66 -32.25
N GLN A 80 -59.52 -28.56 -31.41
CA GLN A 80 -59.09 -29.93 -31.72
C GLN A 80 -57.78 -30.08 -32.51
N GLY A 81 -56.72 -30.48 -31.80
CA GLY A 81 -55.45 -30.92 -32.36
C GLY A 81 -54.44 -31.23 -31.26
N LEU A 82 -54.54 -32.44 -30.69
CA LEU A 82 -53.55 -33.11 -29.84
C LEU A 82 -53.00 -32.29 -28.65
N SER A 83 -53.72 -32.41 -27.53
CA SER A 83 -53.19 -32.11 -26.20
C SER A 83 -51.92 -32.93 -25.93
N GLY A 84 -50.76 -32.30 -26.12
CA GLY A 84 -49.50 -32.78 -25.55
C GLY A 84 -49.63 -32.82 -24.03
N MET A 85 -49.47 -34.01 -23.48
CA MET A 85 -49.48 -34.31 -22.04
C MET A 85 -48.60 -33.31 -21.30
N LYS A 86 -49.18 -32.50 -20.40
CA LYS A 86 -48.42 -31.63 -19.50
C LYS A 86 -47.67 -32.51 -18.50
N THR A 87 -46.43 -32.88 -18.82
CA THR A 87 -45.50 -33.41 -17.82
C THR A 87 -45.21 -32.33 -16.78
N GLY A 88 -45.24 -32.74 -15.52
CA GLY A 88 -45.32 -31.90 -14.34
C GLY A 88 -44.24 -30.84 -14.16
N MET A 89 -44.50 -29.98 -13.18
CA MET A 89 -43.67 -28.86 -12.74
C MET A 89 -42.17 -29.19 -12.76
N LYS A 90 -41.47 -28.62 -13.74
CA LYS A 90 -40.00 -28.65 -13.82
C LYS A 90 -39.49 -27.73 -12.71
N GLY A 91 -38.76 -28.30 -11.75
CA GLY A 91 -37.88 -27.55 -10.85
C GLY A 91 -36.83 -26.73 -11.61
N PRO A 92 -35.98 -25.95 -10.93
CA PRO A 92 -35.11 -24.95 -11.56
C PRO A 92 -34.32 -25.57 -12.70
N GLN A 93 -34.71 -25.22 -13.93
CA GLN A 93 -34.11 -25.79 -15.12
C GLN A 93 -32.69 -25.24 -15.22
N ARG A 94 -31.68 -26.12 -15.35
CA ARG A 94 -30.31 -25.72 -15.68
C ARG A 94 -30.35 -24.86 -16.95
N GLN A 95 -30.04 -23.57 -16.81
CA GLN A 95 -29.69 -22.72 -17.94
C GLN A 95 -28.33 -23.20 -18.44
N ILE A 96 -28.33 -23.83 -19.60
CA ILE A 96 -27.11 -24.14 -20.34
C ILE A 96 -26.78 -22.84 -21.07
N LEU A 97 -25.80 -22.11 -20.54
CA LEU A 97 -25.27 -20.91 -21.16
C LEU A 97 -24.20 -21.35 -22.17
N ASP A 98 -24.32 -20.87 -23.40
CA ASP A 98 -23.40 -21.21 -24.47
C ASP A 98 -22.01 -20.61 -24.21
N LYS A 99 -20.97 -21.20 -24.82
CA LYS A 99 -19.59 -20.72 -24.69
C LYS A 99 -19.44 -19.24 -25.07
N SER A 100 -20.25 -18.75 -26.02
CA SER A 100 -20.30 -17.34 -26.41
C SER A 100 -20.75 -16.43 -25.27
N TYR A 101 -21.68 -16.87 -24.41
CA TYR A 101 -22.15 -16.09 -23.28
C TYR A 101 -21.06 -15.89 -22.22
N TYR A 102 -20.30 -16.95 -21.90
CA TYR A 102 -19.19 -16.83 -20.96
C TYR A 102 -18.04 -16.00 -21.51
N LEU A 103 -17.71 -16.12 -22.80
CA LEU A 103 -16.69 -15.29 -23.44
C LEU A 103 -17.09 -13.82 -23.49
N ASP A 104 -18.36 -13.52 -23.80
CA ASP A 104 -18.85 -12.13 -23.85
C ASP A 104 -18.92 -11.50 -22.46
N HIS A 105 -19.30 -12.29 -21.44
CA HIS A 105 -19.23 -11.87 -20.05
C HIS A 105 -17.78 -11.63 -19.60
N GLU A 106 -16.85 -12.53 -19.92
CA GLU A 106 -15.42 -12.36 -19.63
C GLU A 106 -14.85 -11.13 -20.34
N LEU A 107 -15.14 -10.94 -21.63
CA LEU A 107 -14.75 -9.76 -22.40
C LEU A 107 -15.32 -8.47 -21.82
N THR A 108 -16.58 -8.47 -21.40
CA THR A 108 -17.22 -7.29 -20.78
C THR A 108 -16.56 -6.96 -19.44
N THR A 109 -16.23 -7.98 -18.64
CA THR A 109 -15.52 -7.77 -17.38
C THR A 109 -14.09 -7.29 -17.59
N GLU A 110 -13.37 -7.82 -18.57
CA GLU A 110 -12.01 -7.38 -18.92
C GLU A 110 -12.01 -5.97 -19.51
N THR A 111 -12.96 -5.65 -20.38
CA THR A 111 -13.13 -4.29 -20.92
C THR A 111 -13.39 -3.29 -19.80
N SER A 112 -14.18 -3.67 -18.79
CA SER A 112 -14.45 -2.81 -17.63
C SER A 112 -13.23 -2.66 -16.71
N LYS A 113 -12.39 -3.69 -16.58
CA LYS A 113 -11.12 -3.61 -15.84
C LYS A 113 -10.14 -2.68 -16.54
N LEU A 114 -9.97 -2.84 -17.85
CA LEU A 114 -9.07 -2.00 -18.65
C LEU A 114 -9.48 -0.53 -18.63
N HIS A 115 -10.79 -0.23 -18.71
CA HIS A 115 -11.26 1.15 -18.57
C HIS A 115 -10.93 1.75 -17.20
N LYS A 116 -11.12 0.98 -16.12
CA LYS A 116 -10.74 1.44 -14.77
C LYS A 116 -9.23 1.63 -14.63
N GLU A 117 -8.44 0.79 -15.27
CA GLU A 117 -6.98 0.90 -15.26
C GLU A 117 -6.52 2.13 -16.04
N ILE A 118 -7.13 2.44 -17.19
CA ILE A 118 -6.89 3.68 -17.94
C ILE A 118 -7.26 4.92 -17.10
N ASP A 119 -8.39 4.89 -16.39
CA ASP A 119 -8.79 6.00 -15.52
C ASP A 119 -7.82 6.16 -14.33
N SER A 120 -7.35 5.05 -13.74
CA SER A 120 -6.31 5.07 -12.71
C SER A 120 -5.01 5.67 -13.25
N TYR A 121 -4.54 5.22 -14.42
CA TYR A 121 -3.34 5.75 -15.05
C TYR A 121 -3.45 7.25 -15.37
N ASN A 122 -4.60 7.73 -15.83
CA ASN A 122 -4.80 9.16 -16.07
C ASN A 122 -4.78 9.97 -14.78
N GLN A 123 -5.40 9.44 -13.72
CA GLN A 123 -5.40 10.09 -12.40
C GLN A 123 -3.98 10.11 -11.81
N GLU A 124 -3.27 8.99 -11.85
CA GLU A 124 -1.87 8.88 -11.44
C GLU A 124 -0.98 9.85 -12.22
N ASN A 125 -1.10 9.91 -13.55
CA ASN A 125 -0.30 10.81 -14.38
C ASN A 125 -0.54 12.30 -14.06
N SER A 126 -1.80 12.68 -13.77
CA SER A 126 -2.10 14.05 -13.32
C SER A 126 -1.48 14.37 -11.95
N VAL A 127 -1.44 13.37 -11.07
CA VAL A 127 -0.82 13.46 -9.73
C VAL A 127 0.70 13.54 -9.86
N TYR A 128 1.32 12.77 -10.76
CA TYR A 128 2.76 12.85 -11.07
C TYR A 128 3.16 14.24 -11.57
N LEU A 129 2.38 14.85 -12.47
CA LEU A 129 2.65 16.20 -12.95
C LEU A 129 2.58 17.24 -11.83
N SER A 130 1.59 17.14 -10.95
CA SER A 130 1.51 18.04 -9.77
C SER A 130 2.66 17.81 -8.80
N TYR A 131 3.15 16.57 -8.64
CA TYR A 131 4.32 16.31 -7.80
C TYR A 131 5.60 16.86 -8.42
N GLU A 132 5.77 16.77 -9.73
CA GLU A 132 6.94 17.35 -10.40
C GLU A 132 6.93 18.89 -10.28
N GLU A 133 5.78 19.53 -10.46
CA GLU A 133 5.59 20.97 -10.25
C GLU A 133 5.87 21.37 -8.79
N GLU A 134 5.30 20.66 -7.81
CA GLU A 134 5.47 20.97 -6.37
C GLU A 134 6.91 20.73 -5.89
N VAL A 135 7.57 19.65 -6.33
CA VAL A 135 8.95 19.33 -5.94
C VAL A 135 9.94 20.32 -6.56
N THR A 136 9.74 20.71 -7.82
CA THR A 136 10.64 21.67 -8.48
C THR A 136 10.50 23.08 -7.91
N GLU A 137 9.27 23.53 -7.65
CA GLU A 137 9.03 24.82 -7.00
C GLU A 137 9.50 24.81 -5.54
N GLY A 138 9.29 23.71 -4.80
CA GLY A 138 9.73 23.55 -3.42
C GLY A 138 11.25 23.64 -3.27
N LEU A 139 12.00 22.85 -4.05
CA LEU A 139 13.47 22.88 -4.03
C LEU A 139 14.03 24.25 -4.47
N ALA A 140 13.38 24.91 -5.44
CA ALA A 140 13.80 26.24 -5.87
C ALA A 140 13.58 27.32 -4.79
N VAL A 141 12.55 27.19 -3.95
CA VAL A 141 12.31 28.06 -2.79
C VAL A 141 13.34 27.77 -1.69
N GLU A 142 13.60 26.51 -1.37
CA GLU A 142 14.56 26.13 -0.33
C GLU A 142 15.98 26.64 -0.65
N ILE A 143 16.40 26.55 -1.92
CA ILE A 143 17.69 27.11 -2.36
C ILE A 143 17.74 28.64 -2.17
N LYS A 144 16.64 29.35 -2.41
CA LYS A 144 16.58 30.80 -2.18
C LYS A 144 16.64 31.15 -0.69
N ASP A 145 15.97 30.38 0.15
CA ASP A 145 15.98 30.61 1.60
C ASP A 145 17.37 30.34 2.19
N LEU A 146 18.04 29.28 1.76
CA LEU A 146 19.43 29.00 2.15
C LEU A 146 20.41 30.09 1.67
N GLN A 147 20.19 30.67 0.49
CA GLN A 147 20.95 31.84 0.02
C GLN A 147 20.68 33.08 0.88
N GLY A 148 19.44 33.30 1.32
CA GLY A 148 19.08 34.36 2.26
C GLY A 148 19.76 34.21 3.62
N GLN A 149 19.68 33.02 4.21
CA GLN A 149 20.35 32.72 5.48
C GLN A 149 21.86 32.94 5.39
N LEU A 150 22.50 32.51 4.30
CA LEU A 150 23.93 32.75 4.08
C LEU A 150 24.25 34.26 3.97
N ALA A 151 23.37 35.05 3.36
CA ALA A 151 23.53 36.50 3.30
C ALA A 151 23.42 37.14 4.69
N ASP A 152 22.47 36.69 5.52
CA ASP A 152 22.30 37.16 6.88
C ASP A 152 23.50 36.81 7.77
N TYR A 153 24.00 35.56 7.71
CA TYR A 153 25.21 35.16 8.43
C TYR A 153 26.44 35.96 8.00
N ASN A 154 26.57 36.26 6.71
CA ASN A 154 27.63 37.13 6.22
C ASN A 154 27.45 38.57 6.71
N MET A 155 26.21 39.08 6.82
CA MET A 155 25.93 40.39 7.41
C MET A 155 26.33 40.43 8.89
N TYR A 156 25.96 39.42 9.69
CA TYR A 156 26.35 39.31 11.09
C TYR A 156 27.87 39.22 11.27
N SER A 157 28.54 38.41 10.43
CA SER A 157 30.00 38.30 10.44
C SER A 157 30.66 39.66 10.16
N THR A 158 30.11 40.42 9.21
CA THR A 158 30.58 41.77 8.87
C THR A 158 30.34 42.73 10.05
N LEU A 159 29.15 42.72 10.64
CA LEU A 159 28.81 43.55 11.81
C LEU A 159 29.74 43.26 12.99
N LEU A 160 29.99 41.98 13.27
CA LEU A 160 30.87 41.58 14.36
C LEU A 160 32.30 42.09 14.12
N LEU A 161 32.83 41.98 12.90
CA LEU A 161 34.15 42.51 12.55
C LEU A 161 34.24 44.04 12.67
N PHE A 162 33.18 44.78 12.37
CA PHE A 162 33.17 46.25 12.45
C PHE A 162 32.94 46.80 13.85
N PHE A 163 32.07 46.17 14.65
CA PHE A 163 31.69 46.67 15.98
C PHE A 163 32.54 46.12 17.13
N TYR A 164 33.16 44.94 16.98
CA TYR A 164 34.00 44.33 18.02
C TYR A 164 35.21 45.20 18.43
N PRO A 165 35.92 45.90 17.53
CA PRO A 165 36.98 46.83 17.92
C PRO A 165 36.46 47.95 18.83
N THR A 166 35.30 48.51 18.51
CA THR A 166 34.70 49.63 19.24
C THR A 166 34.22 49.20 20.63
N VAL A 167 33.59 48.03 20.76
CA VAL A 167 33.15 47.47 22.05
C VAL A 167 34.35 47.12 22.94
N CYS A 168 35.41 46.55 22.36
CA CYS A 168 36.64 46.23 23.09
C CYS A 168 37.36 47.49 23.60
N CYS A 169 37.35 48.58 22.82
CA CYS A 169 37.89 49.88 23.24
C CYS A 169 37.10 50.52 24.40
N LEU A 170 35.77 50.37 24.43
CA LEU A 170 34.94 50.88 25.53
C LEU A 170 35.19 50.12 26.83
N CYS A 171 35.26 48.78 26.77
CA CYS A 171 35.55 47.95 27.94
C CYS A 171 36.92 48.29 28.57
N ARG A 172 37.95 48.47 27.73
CA ARG A 172 39.28 48.91 28.18
C ARG A 172 39.28 50.30 28.82
N ARG A 173 38.43 51.21 28.35
CA ARG A 173 38.31 52.57 28.92
C ARG A 173 37.63 52.55 30.28
N GLU A 174 36.59 51.75 30.48
CA GLU A 174 35.93 51.56 31.78
C GLU A 174 36.87 50.94 32.82
N GLU A 175 37.69 49.97 32.41
CA GLU A 175 38.72 49.38 33.26
C GLU A 175 39.75 50.42 33.73
N ALA A 176 40.18 51.32 32.84
CA ALA A 176 41.10 52.40 33.19
C ALA A 176 40.48 53.41 34.17
N ILE A 177 39.19 53.75 34.01
CA ILE A 177 38.48 54.63 34.94
C ILE A 177 38.40 54.02 36.34
N ARG A 178 38.07 52.73 36.45
CA ARG A 178 38.05 52.02 37.75
C ARG A 178 39.40 52.01 38.45
N ALA A 179 40.50 51.89 37.70
CA ALA A 179 41.84 51.93 38.27
C ALA A 179 42.19 53.31 38.85
N ILE A 180 41.82 54.39 38.14
CA ILE A 180 42.03 55.77 38.60
C ILE A 180 41.19 56.07 39.85
N GLU A 181 39.93 55.62 39.91
CA GLU A 181 39.10 55.80 41.10
C GLU A 181 39.70 55.14 42.35
N GLU A 182 40.28 53.94 42.21
CA GLU A 182 40.97 53.28 43.32
C GLU A 182 42.26 54.01 43.74
N GLU A 183 42.97 54.63 42.80
CA GLU A 183 44.11 55.51 43.09
C GLU A 183 43.68 56.72 43.92
N ILE A 184 42.62 57.41 43.48
CA ILE A 184 42.04 58.55 44.19
C ILE A 184 41.57 58.12 45.60
N ARG A 185 40.95 56.95 45.75
CA ARG A 185 40.56 56.42 47.07
C ARG A 185 41.75 56.19 47.98
N ARG A 186 42.88 55.68 47.45
CA ARG A 186 44.11 55.47 48.23
C ARG A 186 44.74 56.79 48.65
N GLU A 187 44.88 57.75 47.74
CA GLU A 187 45.42 59.08 48.05
C GLU A 187 44.55 59.84 49.06
N ARG A 188 43.22 59.70 48.96
CA ARG A 188 42.29 60.31 49.92
C ARG A 188 42.50 59.79 51.34
N ARG A 189 42.76 58.48 51.53
CA ARG A 189 43.11 57.92 52.85
C ARG A 189 44.40 58.51 53.42
N VAL A 190 45.43 58.64 52.59
CA VAL A 190 46.71 59.26 53.01
C VAL A 190 46.49 60.74 53.37
N ALA A 191 45.67 61.47 52.60
CA ALA A 191 45.32 62.84 52.91
C ALA A 191 44.55 62.95 54.24
N ASP A 192 43.61 62.05 54.51
CA ASP A 192 42.86 62.02 55.77
C ASP A 192 43.77 61.74 56.98
N GLU A 193 44.75 60.84 56.85
CA GLU A 193 45.77 60.59 57.88
C GLU A 193 46.63 61.84 58.15
N VAL A 194 47.04 62.54 57.09
CA VAL A 194 47.80 63.80 57.20
C VAL A 194 46.96 64.89 57.89
N VAL A 195 45.67 64.98 57.57
CA VAL A 195 44.73 65.93 58.20
C VAL A 195 44.53 65.61 59.68
N GLN A 196 44.47 64.33 60.07
CA GLN A 196 44.43 63.93 61.47
C GLN A 196 45.72 64.26 62.25
N ALA A 197 46.88 64.23 61.60
CA ALA A 197 48.16 64.55 62.23
C ALA A 197 48.42 66.07 62.41
N MET A 198 47.53 66.94 61.92
CA MET A 198 47.71 68.39 62.02
C MET A 198 47.28 68.99 63.37
N PRO A 199 47.88 70.12 63.80
CA PRO A 199 47.39 70.88 64.95
C PRO A 199 45.96 71.44 64.75
N PRO A 200 45.15 71.55 65.82
CA PRO A 200 43.70 71.83 65.72
C PRO A 200 43.36 73.15 65.02
N ALA A 201 44.19 74.20 65.19
CA ALA A 201 43.98 75.50 64.54
C ALA A 201 44.16 75.47 63.00
N LYS A 202 44.93 74.52 62.46
CA LYS A 202 45.08 74.32 61.01
C LYS A 202 44.02 73.36 60.46
N GLN A 203 43.59 72.40 61.27
CA GLN A 203 42.56 71.43 60.93
C GLN A 203 41.20 72.11 60.69
N GLU A 204 40.83 73.08 61.54
CA GLU A 204 39.58 73.84 61.38
C GLU A 204 39.56 74.68 60.08
N LYS A 205 40.69 75.31 59.73
CA LYS A 205 40.84 76.03 58.45
C LYS A 205 40.79 75.10 57.24
N TYR A 206 41.32 73.88 57.36
CA TYR A 206 41.24 72.88 56.30
C TYR A 206 39.80 72.40 56.12
N PHE A 207 39.08 72.10 57.22
CA PHE A 207 37.70 71.64 57.17
C PHE A 207 36.76 72.67 56.55
N THR A 208 36.85 73.94 56.97
CA THR A 208 36.05 75.04 56.38
C THR A 208 36.31 75.21 54.88
N MET A 209 37.56 75.05 54.44
CA MET A 209 37.93 75.09 53.02
C MET A 209 37.41 73.86 52.25
N THR A 210 37.49 72.66 52.82
CA THR A 210 36.96 71.44 52.20
C THR A 210 35.45 71.50 52.05
N THR A 211 34.73 71.98 53.06
CA THR A 211 33.26 72.16 52.99
C THR A 211 32.87 73.17 51.92
N ALA A 212 33.54 74.33 51.83
CA ALA A 212 33.27 75.31 50.77
C ALA A 212 33.56 74.77 49.37
N ASN A 213 34.62 73.95 49.22
CA ASN A 213 34.94 73.28 47.96
C ASN A 213 33.93 72.19 47.59
N GLU A 214 33.42 71.43 48.57
CA GLU A 214 32.35 70.43 48.35
C GLU A 214 31.04 71.12 47.95
N GLU A 215 30.68 72.26 48.56
CA GLU A 215 29.53 73.07 48.16
C GLU A 215 29.67 73.59 46.72
N LEU A 216 30.86 74.07 46.33
CA LEU A 216 31.16 74.49 44.95
C LEU A 216 31.06 73.32 43.96
N LEU A 217 31.58 72.14 44.30
CA LEU A 217 31.48 70.93 43.49
C LEU A 217 30.02 70.48 43.36
N GLN A 218 29.21 70.63 44.40
CA GLN A 218 27.80 70.27 44.36
C GLN A 218 26.99 71.22 43.49
N VAL A 219 27.31 72.53 43.50
CA VAL A 219 26.74 73.49 42.55
C VAL A 219 27.17 73.17 41.11
N LEU A 220 28.44 72.83 40.88
CA LEU A 220 28.94 72.41 39.57
C LEU A 220 28.26 71.13 39.06
N LEU A 221 28.15 70.09 39.89
CA LEU A 221 27.43 68.86 39.55
C LEU A 221 25.93 69.09 39.34
N TYR A 222 25.32 69.97 40.12
CA TYR A 222 23.93 70.38 39.91
C TYR A 222 23.76 71.12 38.57
N PHE A 223 24.70 71.96 38.19
CA PHE A 223 24.69 72.58 36.86
C PHE A 223 24.93 71.54 35.74
N ASP A 224 25.89 70.63 35.88
CA ASP A 224 26.15 69.57 34.89
C ASP A 224 24.99 68.58 34.75
N THR A 225 24.29 68.25 35.84
CA THR A 225 23.12 67.35 35.83
C THR A 225 21.85 68.03 35.35
N ASN A 226 21.67 69.34 35.60
CA ASN A 226 20.49 70.10 35.14
C ASN A 226 20.68 70.80 33.79
N ILE A 227 21.84 70.66 33.14
CA ILE A 227 21.99 70.90 31.69
C ILE A 227 21.28 69.80 30.88
N VAL A 228 20.83 68.70 31.52
CA VAL A 228 19.83 67.80 30.93
C VAL A 228 18.50 68.52 30.82
N THR A 229 18.36 69.27 29.73
CA THR A 229 17.12 69.98 29.38
C THR A 229 15.96 68.98 29.31
N ALA A 230 14.73 69.41 29.65
CA ALA A 230 13.53 68.59 29.51
C ALA A 230 13.35 67.95 28.11
N SER A 231 14.05 68.51 27.10
CA SER A 231 14.17 67.97 25.76
C SER A 231 14.96 66.65 25.72
N GLU A 232 16.06 66.52 26.45
CA GLU A 232 16.91 65.32 26.47
C GLU A 232 16.25 64.15 27.20
N LEU A 233 15.52 64.43 28.29
CA LEU A 233 14.75 63.41 29.00
C LEU A 233 13.59 62.87 28.14
N LYS A 234 12.95 63.76 27.37
CA LYS A 234 11.95 63.37 26.37
C LYS A 234 12.58 62.55 25.23
N ASN A 235 13.77 62.92 24.77
CA ASN A 235 14.51 62.13 23.78
C ASN A 235 14.89 60.75 24.31
N MET A 236 15.31 60.63 25.58
CA MET A 236 15.59 59.31 26.17
C MET A 236 14.33 58.45 26.32
N GLN A 237 13.19 59.05 26.67
CA GLN A 237 11.91 58.34 26.74
C GLN A 237 11.49 57.83 25.35
N GLU A 238 11.69 58.65 24.31
CA GLU A 238 11.41 58.29 22.92
C GLU A 238 12.34 57.17 22.42
N VAL A 239 13.62 57.21 22.80
CA VAL A 239 14.59 56.13 22.54
C VAL A 239 14.24 54.84 23.27
N LEU A 240 13.74 54.91 24.51
CA LEU A 240 13.28 53.73 25.24
C LEU A 240 12.08 53.08 24.56
N VAL A 241 11.08 53.86 24.15
CA VAL A 241 9.93 53.34 23.40
C VAL A 241 10.36 52.75 22.06
N SER A 242 11.28 53.40 21.34
CA SER A 242 11.86 52.87 20.10
C SER A 242 12.54 51.52 20.33
N LYS A 243 13.37 51.41 21.37
CA LYS A 243 14.05 50.14 21.72
C LYS A 243 13.06 49.06 22.16
N GLU A 244 12.03 49.40 22.93
CA GLU A 244 10.96 48.46 23.30
C GLU A 244 10.29 47.89 22.04
N THR A 245 9.96 48.76 21.06
CA THR A 245 9.37 48.31 19.79
C THR A 245 10.33 47.46 18.95
N GLU A 246 11.63 47.79 18.92
CA GLU A 246 12.65 46.98 18.26
C GLU A 246 12.83 45.61 18.92
N VAL A 247 12.75 45.54 20.26
CA VAL A 247 12.81 44.28 21.00
C VAL A 247 11.59 43.41 20.72
N VAL A 248 10.38 43.98 20.75
CA VAL A 248 9.16 43.25 20.39
C VAL A 248 9.19 42.79 18.93
N GLN A 249 9.69 43.63 18.02
CA GLN A 249 9.84 43.26 16.61
C GLN A 249 10.87 42.14 16.43
N SER A 250 11.99 42.20 17.13
CA SER A 250 13.00 41.14 17.17
C SER A 250 12.44 39.83 17.75
N GLU A 251 11.66 39.91 18.82
CA GLU A 251 11.00 38.75 19.42
C GLU A 251 10.00 38.11 18.44
N SER A 252 9.20 38.94 17.75
CA SER A 252 8.27 38.46 16.72
C SER A 252 8.99 37.81 15.55
N THR A 253 10.14 38.36 15.13
CA THR A 253 10.99 37.81 14.07
C THR A 253 11.59 36.48 14.50
N THR A 254 12.06 36.38 15.75
CA THR A 254 12.61 35.14 16.32
C THR A 254 11.56 34.04 16.40
N ARG A 255 10.33 34.38 16.82
CA ARG A 255 9.21 33.43 16.83
C ARG A 255 8.85 32.96 15.42
N GLY A 256 8.81 33.88 14.43
CA GLY A 256 8.58 33.55 13.03
C GLY A 256 9.65 32.61 12.45
N LEU A 257 10.93 32.89 12.72
CA LEU A 257 12.05 32.03 12.32
C LEU A 257 11.97 30.66 13.00
N SER A 258 11.57 30.60 14.28
CA SER A 258 11.39 29.33 14.99
C SER A 258 10.28 28.49 14.39
N THR A 259 9.15 29.10 14.00
CA THR A 259 8.05 28.37 13.36
C THR A 259 8.44 27.87 11.97
N GLU A 260 9.17 28.67 11.20
CA GLU A 260 9.62 28.27 9.87
C GLU A 260 10.70 27.17 9.96
N SER A 261 11.62 27.27 10.93
CA SER A 261 12.58 26.20 11.20
C SER A 261 11.89 24.88 11.58
N GLN A 262 10.84 24.93 12.40
CA GLN A 262 10.07 23.73 12.75
C GLN A 262 9.33 23.14 11.54
N ARG A 263 8.80 24.00 10.66
CA ARG A 263 8.16 23.57 9.42
C ARG A 263 9.16 22.91 8.47
N LEU A 264 10.31 23.54 8.24
CA LEU A 264 11.38 22.98 7.41
C LEU A 264 11.89 21.64 7.96
N GLN A 265 11.98 21.50 9.28
CA GLN A 265 12.33 20.22 9.91
C GLN A 265 11.32 19.10 9.57
N GLN A 266 10.03 19.40 9.58
CA GLN A 266 8.99 18.43 9.20
C GLN A 266 9.05 18.09 7.70
N ASP A 267 9.34 19.07 6.85
CA ASP A 267 9.46 18.84 5.41
C ASP A 267 10.70 17.99 5.08
N LEU A 268 11.82 18.21 5.77
CA LEU A 268 13.01 17.36 5.69
C LEU A 268 12.68 15.89 6.04
N GLU A 269 11.91 15.65 7.11
CA GLU A 269 11.50 14.30 7.50
C GLU A 269 10.63 13.63 6.43
N LYS A 270 9.74 14.37 5.77
CA LYS A 270 8.93 13.85 4.65
C LYS A 270 9.80 13.50 3.44
N VAL A 271 10.75 14.37 3.10
CA VAL A 271 11.69 14.12 1.99
C VAL A 271 12.49 12.85 2.26
N GLN A 272 13.03 12.67 3.46
CA GLN A 272 13.74 11.45 3.84
C GLN A 272 12.85 10.18 3.73
N GLN A 273 11.57 10.28 4.08
CA GLN A 273 10.63 9.17 3.89
C GLN A 273 10.38 8.85 2.41
N LEU A 274 10.28 9.88 1.55
CA LEU A 274 10.13 9.70 0.11
C LEU A 274 11.38 9.09 -0.52
N GLU A 275 12.57 9.53 -0.12
CA GLU A 275 13.84 8.91 -0.53
C GLU A 275 13.87 7.41 -0.16
N GLY A 276 13.42 7.06 1.04
CA GLY A 276 13.27 5.66 1.47
C GLY A 276 12.32 4.86 0.57
N LYS A 277 11.19 5.44 0.15
CA LYS A 277 10.24 4.79 -0.76
C LYS A 277 10.81 4.62 -2.17
N ILE A 278 11.43 5.67 -2.71
CA ILE A 278 12.04 5.65 -4.05
C ILE A 278 13.17 4.61 -4.11
N THR A 279 14.02 4.54 -3.08
CA THR A 279 15.08 3.53 -3.00
C THR A 279 14.52 2.12 -2.88
N GLY A 280 13.43 1.94 -2.14
CA GLY A 280 12.65 0.70 -2.11
C GLY A 280 12.15 0.30 -3.50
N GLU A 281 11.43 1.20 -4.19
CA GLU A 281 10.90 0.94 -5.53
C GLU A 281 12.00 0.64 -6.54
N LEU A 282 13.11 1.39 -6.54
CA LEU A 282 14.28 1.11 -7.37
C LEU A 282 14.85 -0.28 -7.13
N SER A 283 14.89 -0.74 -5.87
CA SER A 283 15.35 -2.10 -5.54
C SER A 283 14.40 -3.17 -6.10
N THR A 284 13.09 -2.97 -5.96
CA THR A 284 12.09 -3.91 -6.50
C THR A 284 12.09 -3.96 -8.03
N LEU A 285 12.27 -2.81 -8.67
CA LEU A 285 12.35 -2.72 -10.12
C LEU A 285 13.60 -3.42 -10.64
N LYS A 286 14.74 -3.24 -9.96
CA LYS A 286 15.99 -3.93 -10.29
C LYS A 286 15.87 -5.44 -10.15
N GLU A 287 15.21 -5.92 -9.10
CA GLU A 287 14.93 -7.35 -8.92
C GLU A 287 14.04 -7.87 -10.05
N ARG A 288 12.97 -7.15 -10.40
CA ARG A 288 12.06 -7.53 -11.48
C ARG A 288 12.73 -7.56 -12.87
N VAL A 289 13.65 -6.64 -13.13
CA VAL A 289 14.48 -6.67 -14.34
C VAL A 289 15.37 -7.91 -14.33
N SER A 290 16.00 -8.24 -13.20
CA SER A 290 16.83 -9.45 -13.09
C SER A 290 16.04 -10.74 -13.28
N THR A 291 14.81 -10.82 -12.74
CA THR A 291 13.94 -11.99 -12.96
C THR A 291 13.55 -12.09 -14.43
N MET A 292 13.18 -10.98 -15.07
CA MET A 292 12.85 -10.98 -16.50
C MET A 292 14.04 -11.37 -17.39
N GLU A 293 15.27 -10.94 -17.06
CA GLU A 293 16.48 -11.33 -17.79
C GLU A 293 16.78 -12.83 -17.65
N SER A 294 16.58 -13.39 -16.45
CA SER A 294 16.70 -14.83 -16.21
C SER A 294 15.65 -15.62 -16.99
N GLU A 295 14.40 -15.17 -16.94
CA GLU A 295 13.28 -15.75 -17.68
C GLU A 295 13.56 -15.73 -19.19
N LEU A 296 14.04 -14.62 -19.75
CA LEU A 296 14.43 -14.54 -21.17
C LEU A 296 15.50 -15.58 -21.54
N HIS A 297 16.44 -15.88 -20.64
CA HIS A 297 17.41 -16.95 -20.86
C HIS A 297 16.76 -18.33 -20.88
N THR A 298 15.80 -18.60 -19.98
CA THR A 298 15.07 -19.88 -19.99
C THR A 298 14.16 -20.04 -21.21
N TYR A 299 13.51 -18.96 -21.66
CA TYR A 299 12.68 -18.94 -22.86
C TYR A 299 13.50 -18.88 -24.17
N ARG A 300 14.80 -18.62 -24.09
CA ARG A 300 15.69 -18.76 -25.25
C ARG A 300 15.83 -20.22 -25.70
N ASP A 301 15.67 -21.16 -24.77
CA ASP A 301 15.80 -22.60 -24.99
C ASP A 301 14.49 -23.28 -25.43
N LEU A 302 13.62 -22.56 -26.15
CA LEU A 302 12.39 -23.13 -26.72
C LEU A 302 12.68 -24.23 -27.75
N ASP A 303 13.77 -24.11 -28.50
CA ASP A 303 14.12 -25.10 -29.53
C ASP A 303 14.61 -26.43 -28.93
N THR A 304 15.32 -26.40 -27.80
CA THR A 304 15.74 -27.63 -27.09
C THR A 304 14.53 -28.29 -26.43
N LEU A 305 13.66 -27.48 -25.81
CA LEU A 305 12.42 -27.97 -25.22
C LEU A 305 11.51 -28.60 -26.28
N LYS A 306 11.33 -27.95 -27.43
CA LYS A 306 10.55 -28.48 -28.56
C LYS A 306 11.12 -29.78 -29.09
N ARG A 307 12.44 -29.87 -29.29
CA ARG A 307 13.12 -31.12 -29.70
C ARG A 307 12.91 -32.25 -28.69
N SER A 308 13.05 -31.96 -27.40
CA SER A 308 12.83 -32.96 -26.34
C SER A 308 11.38 -33.45 -26.28
N ALA A 309 10.41 -32.55 -26.51
CA ALA A 309 9.00 -32.90 -26.55
C ALA A 309 8.64 -33.73 -27.79
N GLU A 310 9.19 -33.38 -28.96
CA GLU A 310 9.03 -34.15 -30.19
C GLU A 310 9.64 -35.55 -30.07
N GLU A 311 10.82 -35.66 -29.46
CA GLU A 311 11.46 -36.95 -29.21
C GLU A 311 10.65 -37.81 -28.23
N LYS A 312 10.18 -37.23 -27.12
CA LYS A 312 9.33 -37.93 -26.15
C LYS A 312 8.01 -38.37 -26.79
N LYS A 313 7.40 -37.53 -27.63
CA LYS A 313 6.20 -37.88 -28.40
C LYS A 313 6.46 -39.07 -29.32
N LYS A 314 7.60 -39.09 -30.01
CA LYS A 314 7.98 -40.19 -30.89
C LYS A 314 8.16 -41.49 -30.10
N ARG A 315 8.91 -41.47 -28.99
CA ARG A 315 9.10 -42.64 -28.11
C ARG A 315 7.78 -43.19 -27.59
N LEU A 316 6.90 -42.33 -27.09
CA LEU A 316 5.57 -42.76 -26.61
C LEU A 316 4.69 -43.33 -27.72
N GLN A 317 4.82 -42.83 -28.94
CA GLN A 317 4.10 -43.37 -30.10
C GLN A 317 4.62 -44.77 -30.47
N GLU A 318 5.93 -44.99 -30.42
CA GLU A 318 6.55 -46.31 -30.63
C GLU A 318 6.09 -47.29 -29.53
N ASP A 319 6.14 -46.88 -28.26
CA ASP A 319 5.65 -47.70 -27.13
C ASP A 319 4.17 -48.05 -27.26
N ARG A 320 3.34 -47.08 -27.68
CA ARG A 320 1.91 -47.31 -27.92
C ARG A 320 1.71 -48.42 -28.95
N VAL A 321 2.44 -48.37 -30.06
CA VAL A 321 2.35 -49.37 -31.13
C VAL A 321 2.81 -50.73 -30.62
N LEU A 322 3.94 -50.80 -29.89
CA LEU A 322 4.45 -52.06 -29.31
C LEU A 322 3.47 -52.67 -28.30
N LEU A 323 2.88 -51.86 -27.42
CA LEU A 323 1.89 -52.31 -26.46
C LEU A 323 0.61 -52.78 -27.14
N THR A 324 0.18 -52.10 -28.21
CA THR A 324 -0.99 -52.53 -29.01
C THR A 324 -0.72 -53.88 -29.67
N GLN A 325 0.44 -54.06 -30.30
CA GLN A 325 0.84 -55.34 -30.89
C GLN A 325 0.90 -56.46 -29.85
N ARG A 326 1.42 -56.17 -28.65
CA ARG A 326 1.45 -57.12 -27.53
C ARG A 326 0.05 -57.45 -27.00
N GLN A 327 -0.83 -56.45 -26.92
CA GLN A 327 -2.22 -56.66 -26.54
C GLN A 327 -2.94 -57.57 -27.55
N ASP A 328 -2.71 -57.34 -28.84
CA ASP A 328 -3.33 -58.14 -29.90
C ASP A 328 -2.81 -59.58 -29.92
N SER A 329 -1.51 -59.79 -29.71
CA SER A 329 -0.94 -61.14 -29.60
C SER A 329 -1.47 -61.89 -28.38
N PHE A 330 -1.61 -61.22 -27.23
CA PHE A 330 -2.24 -61.82 -26.06
C PHE A 330 -3.72 -62.11 -26.27
N ARG A 331 -4.45 -61.23 -26.97
CA ARG A 331 -5.86 -61.44 -27.30
C ARG A 331 -6.01 -62.71 -28.15
N GLN A 332 -5.18 -62.87 -29.18
CA GLN A 332 -5.17 -64.08 -30.02
C GLN A 332 -4.87 -65.34 -29.21
N LEU A 333 -3.86 -65.29 -28.33
CA LEU A 333 -3.53 -66.42 -27.47
C LEU A 333 -4.67 -66.76 -26.50
N LEU A 334 -5.32 -65.75 -25.92
CA LEU A 334 -6.46 -65.94 -25.03
C LEU A 334 -7.64 -66.59 -25.78
N GLU A 335 -7.90 -66.14 -27.00
CA GLU A 335 -8.94 -66.71 -27.85
C GLU A 335 -8.63 -68.18 -28.20
N GLU A 336 -7.39 -68.50 -28.55
CA GLU A 336 -6.95 -69.88 -28.80
C GLU A 336 -7.10 -70.77 -27.54
N LYS A 337 -6.69 -70.28 -26.36
CA LYS A 337 -6.86 -71.02 -25.11
C LYS A 337 -8.33 -71.18 -24.72
N ASN A 338 -9.16 -70.17 -24.97
CA ASN A 338 -10.60 -70.26 -24.69
C ASN A 338 -11.28 -71.27 -25.62
N GLN A 339 -10.95 -71.27 -26.92
CA GLN A 339 -11.45 -72.27 -27.87
C GLN A 339 -11.04 -73.69 -27.46
N ASN A 340 -9.79 -73.89 -27.04
CA ASN A 340 -9.31 -75.18 -26.53
C ASN A 340 -10.05 -75.61 -25.25
N TYR A 341 -10.29 -74.67 -24.33
CA TYR A 341 -11.05 -74.92 -23.12
C TYR A 341 -12.49 -75.32 -23.43
N ASP A 342 -13.18 -74.57 -24.30
CA ASP A 342 -14.55 -74.86 -24.69
C ASP A 342 -14.65 -76.20 -25.41
N ALA A 343 -13.70 -76.53 -26.30
CA ALA A 343 -13.64 -77.83 -26.97
C ALA A 343 -13.37 -78.99 -25.99
N LEU A 344 -12.55 -78.79 -24.96
CA LEU A 344 -12.31 -79.83 -23.95
C LEU A 344 -13.52 -79.98 -23.02
N LYS A 345 -14.20 -78.86 -22.70
CA LYS A 345 -15.42 -78.83 -21.90
C LYS A 345 -16.57 -79.53 -22.62
N THR A 346 -16.76 -79.30 -23.92
CA THR A 346 -17.78 -80.03 -24.70
C THR A 346 -17.46 -81.52 -24.74
N LYS A 347 -16.21 -81.92 -25.01
CA LYS A 347 -15.79 -83.33 -24.93
C LYS A 347 -16.05 -83.98 -23.57
N LEU A 348 -15.88 -83.24 -22.48
CA LEU A 348 -16.18 -83.73 -21.13
C LEU A 348 -17.69 -83.87 -20.88
N GLN A 349 -18.49 -82.91 -21.36
CA GLN A 349 -19.96 -82.94 -21.25
C GLN A 349 -20.60 -84.03 -22.11
N GLU A 350 -20.04 -84.28 -23.30
CA GLU A 350 -20.45 -85.36 -24.20
C GLU A 350 -20.09 -86.74 -23.64
N ASN A 351 -19.15 -86.82 -22.71
CA ASN A 351 -18.76 -88.09 -22.10
C ASN A 351 -19.89 -88.62 -21.20
N GLU A 352 -20.50 -89.72 -21.61
CA GLU A 352 -21.60 -90.37 -20.89
C GLU A 352 -21.25 -90.70 -19.44
N THR A 353 -20.01 -91.11 -19.17
CA THR A 353 -19.56 -91.43 -17.80
C THR A 353 -19.54 -90.20 -16.90
N HIS A 354 -19.15 -89.04 -17.43
CA HIS A 354 -19.17 -87.78 -16.69
C HIS A 354 -20.61 -87.36 -16.38
N ALA A 355 -21.52 -87.46 -17.35
CA ALA A 355 -22.94 -87.20 -17.13
C ALA A 355 -23.55 -88.12 -16.05
N GLN A 356 -23.20 -89.40 -16.06
CA GLN A 356 -23.63 -90.35 -15.02
C GLN A 356 -23.07 -89.99 -13.63
N LEU A 357 -21.78 -89.67 -13.53
CA LEU A 357 -21.15 -89.27 -12.26
C LEU A 357 -21.77 -88.00 -11.69
N VAL A 358 -21.98 -86.97 -12.52
CA VAL A 358 -22.63 -85.71 -12.09
C VAL A 358 -24.05 -85.97 -11.58
N ASN A 359 -24.80 -86.88 -12.21
CA ASN A 359 -26.13 -87.26 -11.73
C ASN A 359 -26.08 -87.99 -10.38
N LEU A 360 -25.10 -88.88 -10.17
CA LEU A 360 -24.88 -89.54 -8.89
C LEU A 360 -24.46 -88.54 -7.81
N GLU A 361 -23.60 -87.59 -8.13
CA GLU A 361 -23.17 -86.53 -7.22
C GLU A 361 -24.35 -85.66 -6.80
N ARG A 362 -25.23 -85.23 -7.71
CA ARG A 362 -26.46 -84.50 -7.36
C ARG A 362 -27.38 -85.30 -6.45
N LYS A 363 -27.56 -86.60 -6.72
CA LYS A 363 -28.36 -87.50 -5.84
C LYS A 363 -27.73 -87.58 -4.45
N TRP A 364 -26.41 -87.73 -4.38
CA TRP A 364 -25.69 -87.77 -3.11
C TRP A 364 -25.81 -86.44 -2.35
N GLN A 365 -25.63 -85.29 -3.01
CA GLN A 365 -25.81 -83.97 -2.39
C GLN A 365 -27.22 -83.79 -1.81
N HIS A 366 -28.26 -84.22 -2.53
CA HIS A 366 -29.63 -84.19 -2.03
C HIS A 366 -29.82 -85.10 -0.81
N LEU A 367 -29.24 -86.31 -0.83
CA LEU A 367 -29.30 -87.22 0.33
C LEU A 367 -28.55 -86.65 1.53
N GLU A 368 -27.41 -85.99 1.32
CA GLU A 368 -26.63 -85.34 2.38
C GLU A 368 -27.40 -84.17 2.99
N GLN A 369 -28.03 -83.32 2.16
CA GLN A 369 -28.92 -82.25 2.63
C GLN A 369 -30.10 -82.80 3.44
N ASN A 370 -30.75 -83.88 2.98
CA ASN A 370 -31.81 -84.53 3.74
C ASN A 370 -31.30 -85.08 5.08
N ASN A 371 -30.11 -85.69 5.09
CA ASN A 371 -29.52 -86.23 6.31
C ASN A 371 -29.19 -85.12 7.31
N PHE A 372 -28.66 -83.99 6.82
CA PHE A 372 -28.40 -82.81 7.63
C PHE A 372 -29.69 -82.28 8.27
N VAL A 373 -30.74 -82.07 7.47
CA VAL A 373 -32.05 -81.61 7.98
C VAL A 373 -32.63 -82.59 9.00
N MET A 374 -32.51 -83.90 8.74
CA MET A 374 -32.99 -84.92 9.68
C MET A 374 -32.19 -84.93 11.00
N LYS A 375 -30.87 -84.78 10.94
CA LYS A 375 -30.01 -84.67 12.13
C LYS A 375 -30.38 -83.44 12.96
N GLU A 376 -30.59 -82.29 12.32
CA GLU A 376 -31.01 -81.07 12.98
C GLU A 376 -32.39 -81.23 13.63
N PHE A 377 -33.34 -81.85 12.91
CA PHE A 377 -34.66 -82.16 13.45
C PHE A 377 -34.58 -83.10 14.67
N ILE A 378 -33.78 -84.16 14.60
CA ILE A 378 -33.57 -85.08 15.73
C ILE A 378 -32.94 -84.33 16.90
N ALA A 379 -31.89 -83.54 16.68
CA ALA A 379 -31.24 -82.76 17.73
C ALA A 379 -32.22 -81.78 18.42
N SER A 380 -33.03 -81.08 17.64
CA SER A 380 -34.08 -80.19 18.13
C SER A 380 -35.12 -80.97 18.95
N LYS A 381 -35.63 -82.10 18.46
CA LYS A 381 -36.59 -82.94 19.20
C LYS A 381 -36.00 -83.57 20.46
N SER A 382 -34.73 -83.98 20.42
CA SER A 382 -34.01 -84.48 21.59
C SER A 382 -33.86 -83.39 22.64
N GLN A 383 -33.56 -82.15 22.25
CA GLN A 383 -33.48 -81.02 23.19
C GLN A 383 -34.85 -80.67 23.78
N GLU A 384 -35.91 -80.67 22.98
CA GLU A 384 -37.28 -80.46 23.47
C GLU A 384 -37.72 -81.57 24.44
N SER A 385 -37.21 -82.79 24.26
CA SER A 385 -37.54 -83.95 25.10
C SER A 385 -36.58 -84.15 26.28
N ASP A 386 -35.59 -83.28 26.48
CA ASP A 386 -34.65 -83.37 27.59
C ASP A 386 -35.28 -82.84 28.90
N TYR A 387 -36.04 -83.70 29.56
CA TYR A 387 -36.65 -83.42 30.85
C TYR A 387 -35.67 -83.56 32.02
N ALA A 388 -34.36 -83.80 31.81
CA ALA A 388 -33.41 -84.00 32.90
C ALA A 388 -33.27 -82.75 33.79
N SER A 389 -33.33 -81.56 33.20
CA SER A 389 -33.32 -80.29 33.94
C SER A 389 -34.57 -80.12 34.81
N VAL A 390 -35.74 -80.45 34.27
CA VAL A 390 -37.02 -80.43 35.01
C VAL A 390 -36.99 -81.47 36.13
N ALA A 391 -36.51 -82.69 35.87
CA ALA A 391 -36.34 -83.72 36.88
C ALA A 391 -35.41 -83.26 38.01
N LYS A 392 -34.26 -82.63 37.68
CA LYS A 392 -33.34 -82.07 38.67
C LYS A 392 -34.01 -81.00 39.54
N ASN A 393 -34.79 -80.10 38.93
CA ASN A 393 -35.53 -79.08 39.66
C ASN A 393 -36.58 -79.70 40.59
N VAL A 394 -37.33 -80.71 40.13
CA VAL A 394 -38.31 -81.44 40.96
C VAL A 394 -37.61 -82.16 42.12
N TYR A 395 -36.48 -82.83 41.87
CA TYR A 395 -35.69 -83.47 42.94
C TYR A 395 -35.13 -82.44 43.93
N GLN A 396 -34.70 -81.27 43.47
CA GLN A 396 -34.23 -80.20 44.33
C GLN A 396 -35.36 -79.60 45.17
N GLN A 397 -36.51 -79.32 44.58
CA GLN A 397 -37.71 -78.87 45.32
C GLN A 397 -38.17 -79.92 46.33
N LEU A 398 -38.14 -81.20 45.98
CA LEU A 398 -38.39 -82.30 46.92
C LEU A 398 -37.39 -82.28 48.08
N ALA A 399 -36.11 -82.09 47.81
CA ALA A 399 -35.08 -82.02 48.84
C ALA A 399 -35.27 -80.80 49.75
N GLU A 400 -35.58 -79.64 49.20
CA GLU A 400 -35.88 -78.41 49.95
C GLU A 400 -37.14 -78.56 50.79
N TYR A 401 -38.22 -79.11 50.23
CA TYR A 401 -39.46 -79.38 50.96
C TYR A 401 -39.25 -80.39 52.08
N ASN A 402 -38.53 -81.48 51.81
CA ASN A 402 -38.14 -82.46 52.83
C ASN A 402 -37.30 -81.83 53.93
N LYS A 403 -36.39 -80.92 53.59
CA LYS A 403 -35.60 -80.16 54.57
C LYS A 403 -36.48 -79.26 55.44
N CYS A 404 -37.37 -78.46 54.83
CA CYS A 404 -38.32 -77.62 55.57
C CYS A 404 -39.24 -78.44 56.49
N LEU A 405 -39.67 -79.62 56.06
CA LEU A 405 -40.44 -80.56 56.87
C LEU A 405 -39.62 -81.03 58.09
N ILE A 406 -38.37 -81.43 57.89
CA ILE A 406 -37.47 -81.86 58.97
C ILE A 406 -37.23 -80.70 59.95
N ASP A 407 -36.92 -79.50 59.45
CA ASP A 407 -36.67 -78.31 60.28
C ASP A 407 -37.93 -77.94 61.09
N SER A 408 -39.12 -78.03 60.49
CA SER A 408 -40.40 -77.79 61.20
C SER A 408 -40.68 -78.86 62.27
N LEU A 409 -40.32 -80.12 62.03
CA LEU A 409 -40.43 -81.19 63.02
C LEU A 409 -39.40 -81.04 64.15
N GLN A 410 -38.21 -80.51 63.86
CA GLN A 410 -37.18 -80.24 64.85
C GLN A 410 -37.50 -79.00 65.70
N SER A 411 -38.01 -77.92 65.10
CA SER A 411 -38.45 -76.71 65.82
C SER A 411 -39.66 -76.94 66.73
N ASN A 412 -40.49 -77.96 66.48
CA ASN A 412 -41.56 -78.38 67.39
C ASN A 412 -41.08 -79.27 68.54
N ARG A 413 -39.82 -79.72 68.53
CA ARG A 413 -39.21 -80.58 69.56
C ARG A 413 -38.28 -79.84 70.53
N SER A 414 -38.06 -78.55 70.32
CA SER A 414 -37.33 -77.61 71.19
C SER A 414 -38.30 -76.57 71.73
#